data_AF-A0A1I7LN70-F1
#
_entry.id   AF-A0A1I7LN70-F1
#
_cell.length_a   1.000
_cell.length_b   1.000
_cell.length_c   1.000
_cell.angle_alpha   90.00
_cell.angle_beta   90.00
_cell.angle_gamma   90.00
#
_symmetry.space_group_name_H-M   'P 1'
#
loop_
_entity.id
_entity.type
_entity.pdbx_description
1 polymer ?
#
loop_
_entity_poly.entity_id
_entity_poly.type
_entity_poly.pdbx_seq_one_letter_code
_entity_poly.pdbx_strand_id
1 'polypeptide(L)'
;MNPGSRARPAGLAARLLLAGPLAGLLGLGACAGTPDAEQARICRRALPTLVPAGARVAVLREAAGPQERSIRIDFSQEREGRSPLPRYAVCEFSGLSRTDLSGLTSDRGPVGGAALYLLKHYYLDTPDAALAEPGAG
;
A
#
# COMPACT_ATOMS: atom_id res chain seq x y z
N MET A 1 -5.82 56.76 62.54
CA MET A 1 -7.04 56.30 61.84
C MET A 1 -6.67 55.21 60.84
N ASN A 2 -7.26 54.03 61.01
CA ASN A 2 -7.17 52.82 60.17
C ASN A 2 -8.13 52.96 58.94
N PRO A 3 -8.22 52.03 57.96
CA PRO A 3 -7.39 50.85 57.70
C PRO A 3 -7.05 50.59 56.21
N GLY A 4 -5.99 49.82 55.96
CA GLY A 4 -5.80 49.05 54.73
C GLY A 4 -6.14 47.59 54.98
N SER A 5 -7.16 47.06 54.32
CA SER A 5 -7.55 45.64 54.39
C SER A 5 -7.90 45.07 53.03
N ARG A 6 -7.49 43.82 52.85
CA ARG A 6 -7.51 42.97 51.66
C ARG A 6 -8.94 42.50 51.30
N ALA A 7 -9.13 42.19 50.01
CA ALA A 7 -9.60 40.90 49.47
C ALA A 7 -10.64 41.02 48.31
N ARG A 8 -10.19 40.51 47.14
CA ARG A 8 -10.87 39.80 46.02
C ARG A 8 -12.34 40.10 45.70
N PRO A 9 -12.63 40.27 44.40
CA PRO A 9 -13.84 39.71 43.81
C PRO A 9 -13.55 38.61 42.79
N ALA A 10 -14.33 37.54 42.93
CA ALA A 10 -14.57 36.53 41.92
C ALA A 10 -15.29 37.14 40.71
N GLY A 11 -15.00 36.63 39.51
CA GLY A 11 -15.65 37.08 38.29
C GLY A 11 -15.30 36.18 37.12
N LEU A 12 -16.01 35.04 37.04
CA LEU A 12 -16.09 34.21 35.86
C LEU A 12 -16.85 35.02 34.78
N ALA A 13 -16.19 35.45 33.71
CA ALA A 13 -16.90 36.03 32.57
C ALA A 13 -16.11 35.85 31.26
N ALA A 14 -16.52 34.83 30.52
CA ALA A 14 -16.68 34.81 29.07
C ALA A 14 -15.71 35.66 28.23
N ARG A 15 -14.72 35.01 27.63
CA ARG A 15 -14.19 35.40 26.32
C ARG A 15 -14.30 34.21 25.36
N LEU A 16 -15.52 33.98 24.88
CA LEU A 16 -15.72 33.30 23.61
C LEU A 16 -15.41 34.26 22.47
N LEU A 17 -15.12 33.67 21.30
CA LEU A 17 -14.99 34.27 19.96
C LEU A 17 -13.56 34.47 19.46
N LEU A 18 -12.77 33.40 19.40
CA LEU A 18 -11.64 33.30 18.47
C LEU A 18 -11.59 31.89 17.84
N ALA A 19 -11.40 31.86 16.51
CA ALA A 19 -11.13 30.70 15.64
C ALA A 19 -12.31 29.71 15.48
N GLY A 20 -12.97 29.63 14.32
CA GLY A 20 -12.43 29.30 13.00
C GLY A 20 -12.78 27.84 12.68
N PRO A 21 -13.69 27.54 11.73
CA PRO A 21 -14.17 26.17 11.50
C PRO A 21 -13.17 25.32 10.71
N LEU A 22 -11.93 25.23 11.20
CA LEU A 22 -10.80 24.53 10.55
C LEU A 22 -10.23 23.38 11.39
N ALA A 23 -10.93 22.93 12.44
CA ALA A 23 -10.44 21.91 13.38
C ALA A 23 -10.92 20.47 13.09
N GLY A 24 -11.63 20.24 11.97
CA GLY A 24 -12.36 18.97 11.75
C GLY A 24 -11.71 17.90 10.86
N LEU A 25 -10.55 18.15 10.22
CA LEU A 25 -10.02 17.27 9.15
C LEU A 25 -8.74 16.48 9.51
N LEU A 26 -8.47 16.24 10.79
CA LEU A 26 -7.29 15.48 11.23
C LEU A 26 -7.73 14.14 11.85
N GLY A 27 -7.96 13.10 11.04
CA GLY A 27 -8.30 11.80 11.64
C GLY A 27 -8.63 10.60 10.76
N LEU A 28 -8.33 10.61 9.46
CA LEU A 28 -8.49 9.42 8.60
C LEU A 28 -7.13 8.84 8.18
N GLY A 29 -6.16 8.84 9.11
CA GLY A 29 -4.94 8.05 8.97
C GLY A 29 -5.33 6.58 9.02
N ALA A 30 -5.55 5.99 7.83
CA ALA A 30 -6.00 4.63 7.65
C ALA A 30 -5.22 3.66 8.54
N CYS A 31 -5.94 2.79 9.24
CA CYS A 31 -5.41 1.56 9.80
C CYS A 31 -4.97 0.67 8.62
N ALA A 32 -3.86 1.00 7.98
CA ALA A 32 -3.27 0.15 6.97
C ALA A 32 -2.73 -1.08 7.71
N GLY A 33 -3.53 -2.15 7.73
CA GLY A 33 -3.13 -3.42 8.29
C GLY A 33 -1.83 -3.91 7.68
N THR A 34 -1.06 -4.69 8.44
CA THR A 34 0.13 -5.35 7.91
C THR A 34 -0.25 -6.20 6.69
N PRO A 35 0.47 -6.09 5.55
CA PRO A 35 0.18 -6.87 4.37
C PRO A 35 0.21 -8.36 4.68
N ASP A 36 -0.71 -9.11 4.09
CA ASP A 36 -0.73 -10.55 4.23
C ASP A 36 0.53 -11.15 3.54
N ALA A 37 1.42 -11.76 4.33
CA ALA A 37 2.72 -12.22 3.85
C ALA A 37 2.63 -13.28 2.73
N GLU A 38 1.56 -14.08 2.72
CA GLU A 38 1.37 -15.10 1.69
C GLU A 38 0.83 -14.48 0.40
N GLN A 39 -0.13 -13.56 0.51
CA GLN A 39 -0.58 -12.77 -0.63
C GLN A 39 0.56 -11.94 -1.23
N ALA A 40 1.42 -11.35 -0.38
CA ALA A 40 2.57 -10.59 -0.83
C ALA A 40 3.56 -11.47 -1.59
N ARG A 41 3.86 -12.68 -1.10
CA ARG A 41 4.69 -13.66 -1.81
C ARG A 41 4.13 -14.00 -3.20
N ILE A 42 2.83 -14.26 -3.30
CA ILE A 42 2.18 -14.56 -4.59
C ILE A 42 2.25 -13.35 -5.52
N CYS A 43 2.03 -12.14 -4.98
CA CYS A 43 2.13 -10.92 -5.75
C CYS A 43 3.54 -10.67 -6.29
N ARG A 44 4.58 -10.94 -5.48
CA ARG A 44 5.98 -10.86 -5.93
C ARG A 44 6.31 -11.83 -7.05
N ARG A 45 5.79 -13.07 -7.00
CA ARG A 45 5.94 -14.05 -8.09
C ARG A 45 5.37 -13.56 -9.42
N ALA A 46 4.35 -12.70 -9.40
CA ALA A 46 3.78 -12.15 -10.62
C ALA A 46 4.66 -11.05 -11.25
N LEU A 47 5.49 -10.35 -10.47
CA LEU A 47 6.23 -9.15 -10.94
C LEU A 47 7.13 -9.40 -12.16
N PRO A 48 7.89 -10.51 -12.25
CA PRO A 48 8.74 -10.78 -13.42
C PRO A 48 7.96 -10.84 -14.74
N THR A 49 6.68 -11.20 -14.70
CA THR A 49 5.80 -11.25 -15.89
C THR A 49 5.34 -9.86 -16.35
N LEU A 50 5.45 -8.86 -15.47
CA LEU A 50 5.10 -7.46 -15.74
C LEU A 50 6.26 -6.65 -16.30
N VAL A 51 7.45 -7.23 -16.40
CA VAL A 51 8.62 -6.55 -16.96
C VAL A 51 9.10 -7.28 -18.23
N PRO A 52 9.71 -6.58 -19.19
CA PRO A 52 10.29 -7.23 -20.34
C PRO A 52 11.39 -8.22 -19.97
N ALA A 53 11.52 -9.28 -20.77
CA ALA A 53 12.52 -10.33 -20.57
C ALA A 53 13.94 -9.75 -20.38
N GLY A 54 14.69 -10.36 -19.47
CA GLY A 54 16.03 -9.91 -19.08
C GLY A 54 16.08 -8.69 -18.15
N ALA A 55 14.93 -8.08 -17.81
CA ALA A 55 14.89 -7.10 -16.74
C ALA A 55 14.88 -7.80 -15.38
N ARG A 56 15.58 -7.22 -14.40
CA ARG A 56 15.49 -7.63 -12.99
C ARG A 56 14.44 -6.80 -12.27
N VAL A 57 13.84 -7.39 -11.26
CA VAL A 57 12.90 -6.75 -10.35
C VAL A 57 13.55 -6.68 -8.97
N ALA A 58 13.60 -5.51 -8.35
CA ALA A 58 13.89 -5.39 -6.93
C ALA A 58 12.71 -4.77 -6.20
N VAL A 59 12.21 -5.44 -5.16
CA VAL A 59 11.09 -4.94 -4.37
C VAL A 59 11.57 -3.76 -3.52
N LEU A 60 10.82 -2.66 -3.55
CA LEU A 60 11.13 -1.45 -2.78
C LEU A 60 10.21 -1.31 -1.56
N ARG A 61 8.94 -1.72 -1.71
CA ARG A 61 7.94 -1.63 -0.65
C ARG A 61 6.78 -2.57 -0.88
N GLU A 62 6.32 -3.20 0.19
CA GLU A 62 5.06 -3.95 0.25
C GLU A 62 4.06 -3.22 1.14
N ALA A 63 2.81 -3.14 0.69
CA ALA A 63 1.74 -2.49 1.44
C ALA A 63 0.39 -3.13 1.14
N ALA A 64 -0.58 -2.87 2.02
CA ALA A 64 -1.98 -3.09 1.68
C ALA A 64 -2.32 -2.27 0.42
N GLY A 65 -3.01 -2.91 -0.52
CA GLY A 65 -3.50 -2.24 -1.71
C GLY A 65 -4.77 -1.43 -1.43
N PRO A 66 -5.27 -0.70 -2.43
CA PRO A 66 -6.43 0.18 -2.28
C PRO A 66 -7.75 -0.56 -2.10
N GLN A 67 -7.82 -1.83 -2.49
CA GLN A 67 -9.01 -2.68 -2.33
C GLN A 67 -8.88 -3.61 -1.13
N GLU A 68 -10.01 -4.10 -0.63
CA GLU A 68 -9.98 -5.21 0.32
C GLU A 68 -9.21 -6.40 -0.28
N ARG A 69 -8.42 -7.08 0.56
CA ARG A 69 -7.63 -8.25 0.16
C ARG A 69 -6.76 -7.98 -1.08
N SER A 70 -6.11 -6.82 -1.10
CA SER A 70 -5.15 -6.50 -2.15
C SER A 70 -3.79 -6.15 -1.56
N ILE A 71 -2.74 -6.45 -2.34
CA ILE A 71 -1.35 -6.12 -2.04
C ILE A 71 -0.86 -5.16 -3.09
N ARG A 72 -0.31 -4.03 -2.65
CA ARG A 72 0.47 -3.13 -3.51
C ARG A 72 1.95 -3.41 -3.31
N ILE A 73 2.67 -3.57 -4.41
CA ILE A 73 4.12 -3.66 -4.43
C ILE A 73 4.66 -2.51 -5.27
N ASP A 74 5.50 -1.66 -4.68
CA ASP A 74 6.35 -0.75 -5.43
C ASP A 74 7.71 -1.43 -5.64
N PHE A 75 8.23 -1.39 -6.86
CA PHE A 75 9.45 -2.11 -7.25
C PHE A 75 10.28 -1.33 -8.27
N SER A 76 11.57 -1.63 -8.37
CA SER A 76 12.43 -1.15 -9.45
C SER A 76 12.46 -2.17 -10.58
N GLN A 77 12.34 -1.68 -11.82
CA GLN A 77 12.68 -2.43 -13.03
C GLN A 77 14.09 -2.05 -13.44
N GLU A 78 15.01 -3.02 -13.38
CA GLU A 78 16.42 -2.81 -13.66
C GLU A 78 16.81 -3.47 -14.98
N ARG A 79 17.60 -2.76 -15.79
CA ARG A 79 18.20 -3.29 -17.01
C ARG A 79 19.63 -2.79 -17.14
N GLU A 80 20.48 -3.64 -17.69
CA GLU A 80 21.87 -3.28 -17.95
C GLU A 80 21.97 -2.01 -18.81
N GLY A 81 22.86 -1.10 -18.42
CA GLY A 81 23.08 0.17 -19.12
C GLY A 81 21.93 1.18 -19.01
N ARG A 82 20.91 0.95 -18.17
CA ARG A 82 19.80 1.88 -17.95
C ARG A 82 19.57 2.18 -16.48
N SER A 83 19.14 3.41 -16.20
CA SER A 83 18.72 3.79 -14.85
C SER A 83 17.54 2.92 -14.39
N PRO A 84 17.52 2.49 -13.12
CA PRO A 84 16.38 1.79 -12.53
C PRO A 84 15.09 2.60 -12.70
N LEU A 85 14.03 1.94 -13.16
CA LEU A 85 12.74 2.57 -13.39
C LEU A 85 11.76 2.15 -12.29
N PRO A 86 11.29 3.07 -11.43
CA PRO A 86 10.27 2.74 -10.43
C PRO A 86 8.95 2.37 -11.11
N ARG A 87 8.31 1.33 -10.57
CA ARG A 87 7.05 0.73 -11.04
C ARG A 87 6.20 0.37 -9.83
N TYR A 88 4.94 0.03 -10.09
CA TYR A 88 4.08 -0.59 -9.10
C TYR A 88 3.21 -1.69 -9.71
N ALA A 89 2.77 -2.61 -8.86
CA ALA A 89 1.72 -3.57 -9.14
C ALA A 89 0.73 -3.62 -7.97
N VAL A 90 -0.53 -3.88 -8.28
CA VAL A 90 -1.59 -4.17 -7.31
C VAL A 90 -2.17 -5.53 -7.65
N CYS A 91 -2.03 -6.47 -6.72
CA CYS A 91 -2.60 -7.80 -6.79
C CYS A 91 -3.87 -7.84 -5.94
N GLU A 92 -4.99 -8.25 -6.51
CA GLU A 92 -6.26 -8.43 -5.81
C GLU A 92 -6.51 -9.93 -5.60
N PHE A 93 -7.03 -10.32 -4.44
CA PHE A 93 -7.27 -11.71 -4.09
C PHE A 93 -8.76 -11.96 -3.84
N SER A 94 -9.25 -13.12 -4.30
CA SER A 94 -10.67 -13.44 -4.21
C SER A 94 -11.13 -13.57 -2.76
N GLY A 95 -12.41 -13.28 -2.50
CA GLY A 95 -13.01 -13.46 -1.16
C GLY A 95 -13.07 -14.94 -0.74
N LEU A 96 -13.11 -15.86 -1.71
CA LEU A 96 -13.33 -17.28 -1.51
C LEU A 96 -12.06 -18.03 -1.10
N SER A 97 -10.89 -17.58 -1.56
CA SER A 97 -9.60 -18.18 -1.20
C SER A 97 -8.57 -17.10 -0.90
N ARG A 98 -7.79 -17.30 0.16
CA ARG A 98 -6.76 -16.35 0.60
C ARG A 98 -5.68 -16.11 -0.46
N THR A 99 -5.36 -17.14 -1.24
CA THR A 99 -4.23 -17.18 -2.18
C THR A 99 -4.64 -17.04 -3.64
N ASP A 100 -5.94 -17.01 -3.92
CA ASP A 100 -6.45 -16.98 -5.28
C ASP A 100 -6.41 -15.56 -5.85
N LEU A 101 -5.43 -15.28 -6.72
CA LEU A 101 -5.26 -13.99 -7.38
C LEU A 101 -6.45 -13.72 -8.31
N SER A 102 -7.30 -12.74 -8.00
CA SER A 102 -8.48 -12.38 -8.81
C SER A 102 -8.25 -11.21 -9.76
N GLY A 103 -7.21 -10.41 -9.52
CA GLY A 103 -6.86 -9.25 -10.35
C GLY A 103 -5.39 -8.91 -10.25
N LEU A 104 -4.85 -8.33 -11.32
CA LEU A 104 -3.49 -7.80 -11.36
C LEU A 104 -3.48 -6.53 -12.18
N THR A 105 -3.10 -5.42 -11.56
CA THR A 105 -2.97 -4.11 -12.21
C THR A 105 -1.55 -3.61 -12.08
N SER A 106 -1.01 -3.04 -13.15
CA SER A 106 0.30 -2.40 -13.17
C SER A 106 0.16 -0.92 -13.53
N ASP A 107 1.28 -0.20 -13.52
CA ASP A 107 1.38 1.14 -14.10
C ASP A 107 1.05 1.19 -15.60
N ARG A 108 1.05 0.03 -16.29
CA ARG A 108 0.61 -0.12 -17.70
C ARG A 108 -0.87 -0.47 -17.85
N GLY A 109 -1.62 -0.50 -16.74
CA GLY A 109 -3.02 -0.88 -16.69
C GLY A 109 -3.27 -2.31 -16.20
N PRO A 110 -4.55 -2.74 -16.22
CA PRO A 110 -4.96 -4.06 -15.75
C PRO A 110 -4.50 -5.17 -16.70
N VAL A 111 -4.10 -6.30 -16.13
CA VAL A 111 -3.84 -7.54 -16.87
C VAL A 111 -5.18 -8.14 -17.28
N GLY A 112 -5.35 -8.38 -18.59
CA GLY A 112 -6.58 -8.95 -19.13
C GLY A 112 -6.88 -10.35 -18.60
N GLY A 113 -8.17 -10.71 -18.50
CA GLY A 113 -8.61 -11.96 -17.85
C GLY A 113 -7.98 -13.23 -18.42
N ALA A 114 -7.74 -13.32 -19.73
CA ALA A 114 -7.07 -14.46 -20.34
C ALA A 114 -5.60 -14.60 -19.90
N ALA A 115 -4.86 -13.49 -19.88
CA ALA A 115 -3.47 -13.48 -19.41
C ALA A 115 -3.39 -13.79 -17.91
N LEU A 116 -4.33 -13.25 -17.12
CA LEU A 116 -4.44 -13.56 -15.70
C LEU A 116 -4.75 -15.04 -15.46
N TYR A 117 -5.67 -15.63 -16.23
CA TYR A 117 -5.98 -17.06 -16.15
C TYR A 117 -4.74 -17.91 -16.42
N LEU A 118 -3.99 -17.60 -17.49
CA LEU A 118 -2.76 -18.32 -17.83
C LEU A 118 -1.69 -18.19 -16.75
N LEU A 119 -1.50 -16.97 -16.23
CA LEU A 119 -0.57 -16.68 -15.14
C LEU A 119 -0.86 -17.58 -13.92
N LYS A 120 -2.13 -17.60 -13.48
CA LYS A 120 -2.55 -18.38 -12.32
C LYS A 120 -2.36 -19.87 -12.53
N HIS A 121 -2.82 -20.39 -13.66
CA HIS A 121 -2.95 -21.83 -13.84
C HIS A 121 -1.66 -22.49 -14.33
N TYR A 122 -0.79 -21.75 -15.01
CA TYR A 122 0.40 -22.33 -15.65
C TYR A 122 1.73 -21.73 -15.18
N TYR A 123 1.73 -20.68 -14.37
CA TYR A 123 2.97 -20.03 -13.95
C TYR A 123 3.15 -19.94 -12.43
N LEU A 124 2.21 -19.36 -11.68
CA LEU A 124 2.45 -18.97 -10.26
C LEU A 124 2.90 -20.10 -9.32
N ASP A 125 2.49 -21.34 -9.61
CA ASP A 125 2.82 -22.53 -8.81
C ASP A 125 3.98 -23.36 -9.39
N THR A 126 4.67 -22.84 -10.41
CA THR A 126 5.84 -23.51 -11.00
C THR A 126 7.11 -23.27 -10.17
N PRO A 127 8.10 -24.19 -10.24
CA PRO A 127 9.42 -23.97 -9.66
C PRO A 127 10.09 -22.70 -10.21
N ASP A 128 9.91 -22.42 -11.50
CA ASP A 128 10.48 -21.24 -12.15
C ASP A 128 9.94 -19.93 -11.55
N ALA A 129 8.64 -19.86 -11.27
CA ALA A 129 8.04 -18.71 -10.58
C ALA A 129 8.56 -18.55 -9.14
N ALA A 130 8.85 -19.66 -8.44
CA ALA A 130 9.43 -19.60 -7.11
C ALA A 130 10.90 -19.12 -7.14
N LEU A 131 11.68 -19.54 -8.14
CA LEU A 131 13.07 -19.12 -8.33
C LEU A 131 13.20 -17.67 -8.83
N ALA A 132 12.23 -17.21 -9.63
CA ALA A 132 12.17 -15.84 -10.14
C ALA A 132 11.57 -14.83 -9.14
N GLU A 133 11.07 -15.31 -7.99
CA GLU A 133 10.50 -14.47 -6.94
C GLU A 133 11.61 -13.53 -6.39
N PRO A 134 11.47 -12.20 -6.52
CA PRO A 134 12.54 -11.25 -6.18
C PRO A 134 12.87 -11.14 -4.67
N GLY A 135 12.07 -11.76 -3.81
CA GLY A 135 12.16 -11.64 -2.35
C GLY A 135 11.54 -10.34 -1.84
N ALA A 136 11.36 -10.26 -0.52
CA ALA A 136 10.98 -9.00 0.12
C ALA A 136 12.15 -7.99 0.03
N GLY A 137 11.81 -6.70 -0.05
CA GLY A 137 12.78 -5.59 -0.05
C GLY A 137 13.40 -5.31 1.31
#